data_AF-A0A3A8U491-F1
#
_entry.id   AF-A0A3A8U491-F1
#
_cell.length_a   1.000
_cell.length_b   1.000
_cell.length_c   1.000
_cell.angle_alpha   90.00
_cell.angle_beta   90.00
_cell.angle_gamma   90.00
#
_symmetry.space_group_name_H-M   'P 1'
#
loop_
_entity.id
_entity.type
_entity.pdbx_description
1 polymer ?
#
loop_
_entity_poly.entity_id
_entity_poly.type
_entity_poly.pdbx_seq_one_letter_code
_entity_poly.pdbx_strand_id
1 'polypeptide(L)'
;MGNKGKLSRQSIILGLWHAENNLQGGRACVGGKVERMEKGKQFVCVAGKNDIAVNALWQLLKLGGDYGLGVVCNRTETGVNSFQKSLRWFAGRHGVREYALEDLYGMDNLVFLSMEFDRLVKPGNFKDARLYNIHFSLLPKYKGMYTSALPILNGESESGVTLHRIDAGIDTGGVIDQEAFPIGGMDCREVYLSYIRHGTEVVARNIRAILEGRERACPQPALGSTYYPRGCIDYGSVKIDLNQTAEGVSRQIRAFGFREYQLPKVNGKPIIDSCFTGIRSGQKPGTVLMENGNACIVSTVDYNIILYYDRLEELLGYCREGDIGGVHDVCAVKKHVNAAGCHGWTPLMVSAYYNQIETVKFLLAQGADIHAVNHNGTTLLMYAKEAYRKTGDDTLFSLFLFLGADMSVKDYNGLTLQDYCAKEGIRNIGPYMVCTP
;
A
#
# COMPACT_ATOMS: atom_id res chain seq x y z
N MET A 1 31.66 -19.08 25.77
CA MET A 1 31.67 -18.57 24.38
C MET A 1 30.71 -19.42 23.56
N GLY A 2 29.42 -19.07 23.57
CA GLY A 2 28.39 -19.81 22.85
C GLY A 2 28.05 -19.07 21.56
N ASN A 3 28.47 -19.63 20.43
CA ASN A 3 28.19 -19.10 19.10
C ASN A 3 26.72 -19.39 18.76
N LYS A 4 25.79 -18.51 19.14
CA LYS A 4 24.41 -18.56 18.65
C LYS A 4 24.45 -18.26 17.15
N GLY A 5 24.25 -19.31 16.34
CA GLY A 5 24.32 -19.23 14.88
C GLY A 5 23.30 -18.22 14.35
N LYS A 6 23.79 -17.19 13.64
CA LYS A 6 22.97 -16.34 12.80
C LYS A 6 22.35 -17.21 11.70
N LEU A 7 21.07 -17.53 11.84
CA LEU A 7 20.26 -18.08 10.76
C LEU A 7 20.29 -17.12 9.57
N SER A 8 20.51 -17.66 8.36
CA SER A 8 20.69 -16.85 7.16
C SER A 8 19.35 -16.24 6.71
N ARG A 9 19.40 -15.09 6.03
CA ARG A 9 18.23 -14.42 5.41
C ARG A 9 17.32 -15.39 4.63
N GLN A 10 17.89 -16.43 4.02
CA GLN A 10 17.15 -17.41 3.24
C GLN A 10 16.27 -18.34 4.10
N SER A 11 16.67 -18.70 5.33
CA SER A 11 15.88 -19.62 6.17
C SER A 11 14.65 -18.96 6.81
N ILE A 12 14.69 -17.64 7.02
CA ILE A 12 13.53 -16.87 7.48
C ILE A 12 12.50 -16.78 6.34
N ILE A 13 12.94 -16.42 5.14
CA ILE A 13 12.08 -16.33 3.94
C ILE A 13 11.46 -17.68 3.60
N LEU A 14 12.22 -18.80 3.64
CA LEU A 14 11.66 -20.13 3.37
C LEU A 14 10.57 -20.53 4.39
N GLY A 15 10.77 -20.21 5.68
CA GLY A 15 9.79 -20.53 6.73
C GLY A 15 8.47 -19.78 6.55
N LEU A 16 8.53 -18.51 6.14
CA LEU A 16 7.34 -17.70 5.83
C LEU A 16 6.67 -18.17 4.53
N TRP A 17 7.46 -18.55 3.53
CA TRP A 17 6.96 -19.10 2.25
C TRP A 17 6.21 -20.43 2.42
N HIS A 18 6.69 -21.32 3.29
CA HIS A 18 5.97 -22.57 3.60
C HIS A 18 4.65 -22.32 4.35
N ALA A 19 4.56 -21.28 5.18
CA ALA A 19 3.31 -20.92 5.86
C ALA A 19 2.23 -20.43 4.88
N GLU A 20 2.61 -19.74 3.80
CA GLU A 20 1.67 -19.27 2.76
C GLU A 20 1.16 -20.41 1.85
N ASN A 21 2.02 -21.36 1.49
CA ASN A 21 1.62 -22.52 0.68
C ASN A 21 0.58 -23.41 1.38
N ASN A 22 0.55 -23.43 2.72
CA ASN A 22 -0.48 -24.15 3.46
C ASN A 22 -1.87 -23.46 3.40
N LEU A 23 -1.94 -22.18 3.03
CA LEU A 23 -3.18 -21.41 2.96
C LEU A 23 -3.71 -21.26 1.52
N GLN A 24 -2.87 -21.42 0.49
CA GLN A 24 -3.22 -21.17 -0.92
C GLN A 24 -3.58 -22.44 -1.70
N GLY A 25 -4.81 -22.95 -1.50
CA GLY A 25 -5.37 -24.02 -2.33
C GLY A 25 -6.54 -23.54 -3.19
N GLY A 26 -6.29 -23.05 -4.41
CA GLY A 26 -7.35 -22.72 -5.38
C GLY A 26 -6.86 -22.44 -6.80
N ARG A 27 -7.24 -23.27 -7.78
CA ARG A 27 -7.01 -23.05 -9.22
C ARG A 27 -8.10 -22.16 -9.81
N ALA A 28 -7.71 -21.13 -10.58
CA ALA A 28 -8.65 -20.35 -11.39
C ALA A 28 -8.90 -21.07 -12.74
N CYS A 29 -10.18 -21.29 -13.06
CA CYS A 29 -10.61 -21.73 -14.38
C CYS A 29 -10.75 -20.51 -15.30
N VAL A 30 -10.15 -20.56 -16.49
CA VAL A 30 -10.27 -19.52 -17.52
C VAL A 30 -11.13 -20.07 -18.65
N GLY A 31 -12.26 -19.42 -18.92
CA GLY A 31 -13.14 -19.75 -20.05
C GLY A 31 -14.43 -18.95 -20.04
N GLY A 32 -14.38 -17.68 -20.49
CA GLY A 32 -15.55 -16.84 -20.72
C GLY A 32 -15.77 -16.59 -22.21
N LYS A 33 -16.98 -16.89 -22.71
CA LYS A 33 -17.42 -16.64 -24.10
C LYS A 33 -17.46 -15.14 -24.41
N VAL A 34 -17.21 -14.79 -25.67
CA VAL A 34 -17.30 -13.43 -26.21
C VAL A 34 -18.77 -13.01 -26.24
N GLU A 35 -19.21 -12.19 -25.29
CA GLU A 35 -20.49 -11.47 -25.40
C GLU A 35 -20.35 -10.38 -26.48
N ARG A 36 -21.25 -10.42 -27.46
CA ARG A 36 -21.39 -9.36 -28.46
C ARG A 36 -22.06 -8.16 -27.78
N MET A 37 -21.38 -7.01 -27.76
CA MET A 37 -21.93 -5.74 -27.29
C MET A 37 -23.17 -5.35 -28.09
N GLU A 38 -24.24 -4.96 -27.41
CA GLU A 38 -25.42 -4.35 -28.03
C GLU A 38 -25.11 -2.93 -28.52
N LYS A 39 -25.60 -2.60 -29.71
CA LYS A 39 -25.34 -1.32 -30.38
C LYS A 39 -25.97 -0.16 -29.58
N GLY A 40 -25.16 0.82 -29.18
CA GLY A 40 -25.61 2.04 -28.48
C GLY A 40 -25.55 2.00 -26.94
N LYS A 41 -25.22 0.85 -26.35
CA LYS A 41 -25.04 0.70 -24.90
C LYS A 41 -23.76 1.40 -24.43
N GLN A 42 -23.81 2.09 -23.29
CA GLN A 42 -22.63 2.72 -22.69
C GLN A 42 -21.58 1.66 -22.34
N PHE A 43 -20.30 1.97 -22.54
CA PHE A 43 -19.21 1.12 -22.11
C PHE A 43 -18.30 1.87 -21.14
N VAL A 44 -18.00 1.26 -20.00
CA VAL A 44 -17.15 1.85 -18.97
C VAL A 44 -15.85 1.05 -18.88
N CYS A 45 -14.72 1.75 -18.96
CA CYS A 45 -13.40 1.14 -18.82
C CYS A 45 -12.65 1.74 -17.64
N VAL A 46 -12.17 0.88 -16.75
CA VAL A 46 -11.19 1.25 -15.70
C VAL A 46 -9.79 0.91 -16.19
N ALA A 47 -8.95 1.92 -16.37
CA ALA A 47 -7.58 1.77 -16.84
C ALA A 47 -6.59 2.13 -15.74
N GLY A 48 -5.68 1.22 -15.39
CA GLY A 48 -4.80 1.47 -14.25
C GLY A 48 -4.22 0.25 -13.57
N LYS A 49 -3.97 0.41 -12.27
CA LYS A 49 -3.46 -0.61 -11.35
C LYS A 49 -3.86 -0.30 -9.90
N ASN A 50 -3.46 -1.19 -8.99
CA ASN A 50 -3.49 -1.00 -7.55
C ASN A 50 -4.90 -0.87 -6.96
N ASP A 51 -4.97 -0.66 -5.65
CA ASP A 51 -6.23 -0.69 -4.90
C ASP A 51 -7.24 0.34 -5.40
N ILE A 52 -6.79 1.51 -5.86
CA ILE A 52 -7.70 2.54 -6.39
C ILE A 52 -8.47 2.07 -7.61
N ALA A 53 -7.81 1.42 -8.58
CA ALA A 53 -8.47 0.88 -9.76
C ALA A 53 -9.35 -0.34 -9.42
N VAL A 54 -8.88 -1.21 -8.51
CA VAL A 54 -9.66 -2.35 -8.01
C VAL A 54 -10.94 -1.88 -7.30
N ASN A 55 -10.83 -0.88 -6.44
CA ASN A 55 -11.96 -0.32 -5.69
C ASN A 55 -12.96 0.39 -6.62
N ALA A 56 -12.47 1.13 -7.62
CA ALA A 56 -13.33 1.75 -8.62
C ALA A 56 -14.10 0.70 -9.44
N LEU A 57 -13.41 -0.35 -9.91
CA LEU A 57 -14.06 -1.45 -10.60
C LEU A 57 -15.10 -2.15 -9.73
N TRP A 58 -14.78 -2.37 -8.44
CA TRP A 58 -15.71 -2.95 -7.49
C TRP A 58 -16.95 -2.09 -7.26
N GLN A 59 -16.80 -0.77 -7.21
CA GLN A 59 -17.94 0.15 -7.10
C GLN A 59 -18.85 0.06 -8.32
N LEU A 60 -18.28 0.01 -9.53
CA LEU A 60 -19.04 -0.17 -10.77
C LEU A 60 -19.82 -1.49 -10.77
N LEU A 61 -19.17 -2.60 -10.42
CA LEU A 61 -19.82 -3.90 -10.28
C LEU A 61 -20.98 -3.87 -9.28
N LYS A 62 -20.82 -3.17 -8.15
CA LYS A 62 -21.88 -3.00 -7.14
C LYS A 62 -23.04 -2.13 -7.60
N LEU A 63 -22.79 -1.12 -8.43
CA LEU A 63 -23.85 -0.27 -8.96
C LEU A 63 -24.78 -1.02 -9.91
N GLY A 64 -24.28 -2.06 -10.59
CA GLY A 64 -25.10 -2.95 -11.43
C GLY A 64 -25.85 -2.23 -12.53
N GLY A 65 -25.27 -1.17 -13.12
CA GLY A 65 -25.92 -0.36 -14.13
C GLY A 65 -25.98 -1.02 -15.51
N ASP A 66 -26.81 -0.47 -16.39
CA ASP A 66 -26.97 -0.95 -17.76
C ASP A 66 -25.85 -0.44 -18.68
N TYR A 67 -24.62 -0.89 -18.43
CA TYR A 67 -23.44 -0.61 -19.24
C TYR A 67 -22.56 -1.84 -19.38
N GLY A 68 -21.78 -1.91 -20.46
CA GLY A 68 -20.68 -2.87 -20.56
C GLY A 68 -19.49 -2.41 -19.70
N LEU A 69 -18.69 -3.36 -19.23
CA LEU A 69 -17.57 -3.09 -18.33
C LEU A 69 -16.30 -3.79 -18.81
N GLY A 70 -15.17 -3.09 -18.73
CA GLY A 70 -13.85 -3.64 -19.05
C GLY A 70 -12.74 -2.99 -18.26
N VAL A 71 -11.55 -3.57 -18.36
CA VAL A 71 -10.33 -3.00 -17.80
C VAL A 71 -9.22 -2.88 -18.82
N VAL A 72 -8.31 -1.94 -18.58
CA VAL A 72 -7.02 -1.87 -19.26
C VAL A 72 -5.93 -1.80 -18.20
N CYS A 73 -5.19 -2.88 -18.01
CA CYS A 73 -4.17 -2.93 -16.97
C CYS A 73 -2.87 -2.28 -17.43
N ASN A 74 -2.05 -1.80 -16.49
CA ASN A 74 -0.71 -1.32 -16.78
C ASN A 74 0.18 -2.43 -17.38
N ARG A 75 1.23 -2.05 -18.11
CA ARG A 75 2.18 -2.99 -18.72
C ARG A 75 2.93 -3.83 -17.69
N THR A 76 3.15 -3.26 -16.51
CA THR A 76 3.87 -3.91 -15.40
C THR A 76 2.97 -4.75 -14.50
N GLU A 77 1.66 -4.81 -14.76
CA GLU A 77 0.78 -5.70 -14.00
C GLU A 77 1.18 -7.16 -14.22
N THR A 78 1.20 -7.93 -13.13
CA THR A 78 1.58 -9.34 -13.13
C THR A 78 0.39 -10.26 -12.88
N GLY A 79 -0.75 -9.74 -12.44
CA GLY A 79 -1.87 -10.57 -11.99
C GLY A 79 -1.67 -11.17 -10.59
N VAL A 80 -0.71 -10.66 -9.82
CA VAL A 80 -0.40 -11.13 -8.46
C VAL A 80 -0.57 -9.98 -7.48
N ASN A 81 -1.31 -10.22 -6.38
CA ASN A 81 -1.47 -9.23 -5.32
C ASN A 81 -0.15 -9.00 -4.59
N SER A 82 0.10 -7.75 -4.20
CA SER A 82 1.28 -7.31 -3.44
C SER A 82 0.81 -6.45 -2.26
N PHE A 83 1.61 -5.47 -1.84
CA PHE A 83 1.13 -4.41 -0.94
C PHE A 83 -0.04 -3.60 -1.53
N GLN A 84 -0.28 -3.75 -2.83
CA GLN A 84 -1.48 -3.29 -3.55
C GLN A 84 -2.08 -4.46 -4.33
N LYS A 85 -3.41 -4.49 -4.44
CA LYS A 85 -4.15 -5.51 -5.21
C LYS A 85 -3.90 -5.35 -6.71
N SER A 86 -3.90 -6.49 -7.40
CA SER A 86 -3.80 -6.51 -8.85
C SER A 86 -5.16 -6.30 -9.52
N LEU A 87 -5.24 -5.32 -10.43
CA LEU A 87 -6.46 -5.05 -11.21
C LEU A 87 -6.78 -6.23 -12.12
N ARG A 88 -5.75 -6.81 -12.76
CA ARG A 88 -5.90 -7.98 -13.65
C ARG A 88 -6.46 -9.18 -12.89
N TRP A 89 -5.87 -9.47 -11.74
CA TRP A 89 -6.31 -10.57 -10.88
C TRP A 89 -7.79 -10.40 -10.48
N PHE A 90 -8.15 -9.20 -10.03
CA PHE A 90 -9.50 -8.90 -9.58
C PHE A 90 -10.52 -8.96 -10.74
N ALA A 91 -10.21 -8.34 -11.87
CA ALA A 91 -11.07 -8.34 -13.05
C ALA A 91 -11.37 -9.76 -13.55
N GLY A 92 -10.34 -10.61 -13.66
CA GLY A 92 -10.50 -12.01 -14.08
C GLY A 92 -11.41 -12.81 -13.14
N ARG A 93 -11.31 -12.59 -11.82
CA ARG A 93 -12.16 -13.25 -10.83
C ARG A 93 -13.63 -12.83 -10.90
N HIS A 94 -13.89 -11.62 -11.38
CA HIS A 94 -15.24 -11.08 -11.55
C HIS A 94 -15.76 -11.19 -13.00
N GLY A 95 -15.06 -11.92 -13.88
CA GLY A 95 -15.47 -12.09 -15.28
C GLY A 95 -15.37 -10.81 -16.12
N VAL A 96 -14.65 -9.79 -15.64
CA VAL A 96 -14.45 -8.53 -16.37
C VAL A 96 -13.28 -8.70 -17.33
N ARG A 97 -13.52 -8.42 -18.60
CA ARG A 97 -12.51 -8.58 -19.66
C ARG A 97 -11.45 -7.48 -19.61
N GLU A 98 -10.19 -7.89 -19.78
CA GLU A 98 -9.07 -7.00 -20.08
C GLU A 98 -8.99 -6.72 -21.59
N TYR A 99 -8.77 -5.46 -21.96
CA TYR A 99 -8.66 -4.97 -23.32
C TYR A 99 -7.27 -4.35 -23.56
N ALA A 100 -6.85 -4.30 -24.83
CA ALA A 100 -5.81 -3.38 -25.25
C ALA A 100 -6.37 -1.93 -25.23
N LEU A 101 -5.50 -0.93 -25.10
CA LEU A 101 -5.96 0.47 -25.11
C LEU A 101 -6.54 0.82 -26.49
N GLU A 102 -5.94 0.24 -27.52
CA GLU A 102 -6.28 0.40 -28.92
C GLU A 102 -7.67 -0.16 -29.25
N ASP A 103 -8.11 -1.20 -28.53
CA ASP A 103 -9.46 -1.78 -28.68
C ASP A 103 -10.55 -0.76 -28.31
N LEU A 104 -10.23 0.21 -27.43
CA LEU A 104 -11.19 1.19 -26.94
C LEU A 104 -11.41 2.38 -27.88
N TYR A 105 -10.47 2.65 -28.79
CA TYR A 105 -10.49 3.85 -29.63
C TYR A 105 -11.74 3.94 -30.53
N GLY A 106 -12.23 2.79 -31.00
CA GLY A 106 -13.43 2.69 -31.83
C GLY A 106 -14.73 2.45 -31.07
N MET A 107 -14.72 2.38 -29.73
CA MET A 107 -15.92 2.10 -28.95
C MET A 107 -16.84 3.34 -28.89
N ASP A 108 -18.13 3.12 -29.16
CA ASP A 108 -19.17 4.14 -29.03
C ASP A 108 -19.57 4.32 -27.55
N ASN A 109 -19.89 5.56 -27.13
CA ASN A 109 -20.37 5.88 -25.78
C ASN A 109 -19.43 5.37 -24.66
N LEU A 110 -18.12 5.59 -24.84
CA LEU A 110 -17.09 5.17 -23.90
C LEU A 110 -16.97 6.16 -22.74
N VAL A 111 -16.95 5.64 -21.52
CA VAL A 111 -16.46 6.31 -20.31
C VAL A 111 -15.15 5.67 -19.90
N PHE A 112 -14.06 6.42 -19.96
CA PHE A 112 -12.72 5.95 -19.62
C PHE A 112 -12.25 6.58 -18.31
N LEU A 113 -11.90 5.75 -17.34
CA LEU A 113 -11.45 6.15 -16.01
C LEU A 113 -10.00 5.72 -15.81
N SER A 114 -9.07 6.67 -15.88
CA SER A 114 -7.65 6.46 -15.60
C SER A 114 -7.34 6.57 -14.12
N MET A 115 -6.65 5.58 -13.56
CA MET A 115 -6.20 5.57 -12.16
C MET A 115 -4.80 4.95 -12.08
N GLU A 116 -3.78 5.77 -11.85
CA GLU A 116 -2.38 5.31 -11.84
C GLU A 116 -1.96 4.63 -13.18
N PHE A 117 -2.52 5.09 -14.30
CA PHE A 117 -2.32 4.49 -15.61
C PHE A 117 -0.95 4.83 -16.22
N ASP A 118 -0.28 3.85 -16.82
CA ASP A 118 1.13 3.97 -17.24
C ASP A 118 1.34 4.43 -18.70
N ARG A 119 0.27 4.72 -19.42
CA ARG A 119 0.30 5.11 -20.83
C ARG A 119 -0.35 6.47 -21.02
N LEU A 120 0.27 7.28 -21.88
CA LEU A 120 -0.32 8.55 -22.30
C LEU A 120 -1.60 8.30 -23.09
N VAL A 121 -2.70 8.85 -22.61
CA VAL A 121 -4.01 8.80 -23.27
C VAL A 121 -4.10 10.01 -24.20
N LYS A 122 -4.30 9.77 -25.50
CA LYS A 122 -4.46 10.83 -26.50
C LYS A 122 -5.94 10.96 -26.87
N PRO A 123 -6.65 12.02 -26.44
CA PRO A 123 -8.08 12.15 -26.68
C PRO A 123 -8.48 12.02 -28.15
N GLY A 124 -7.67 12.55 -29.07
CA GLY A 124 -7.93 12.50 -30.52
C GLY A 124 -7.90 11.09 -31.14
N ASN A 125 -7.44 10.06 -30.41
CA ASN A 125 -7.52 8.68 -30.87
C ASN A 125 -8.92 8.07 -30.64
N PHE A 126 -9.72 8.65 -29.74
CA PHE A 126 -11.04 8.14 -29.40
C PHE A 126 -12.10 8.80 -30.27
N LYS A 127 -13.11 8.03 -30.69
CA LYS A 127 -14.22 8.53 -31.51
C LYS A 127 -15.09 9.54 -30.77
N ASP A 128 -15.78 9.10 -29.73
CA ASP A 128 -16.64 9.91 -28.86
C ASP A 128 -16.61 9.30 -27.46
N ALA A 129 -15.64 9.75 -26.65
CA ALA A 129 -15.36 9.18 -25.34
C ALA A 129 -15.25 10.29 -24.28
N ARG A 130 -15.79 10.01 -23.10
CA ARG A 130 -15.58 10.85 -21.90
C ARG A 130 -14.41 10.30 -21.11
N LEU A 131 -13.35 11.09 -21.01
CA LEU A 131 -12.06 10.67 -20.49
C LEU A 131 -11.75 11.38 -19.16
N TYR A 132 -11.51 10.61 -18.11
CA TYR A 132 -11.28 11.10 -16.76
C TYR A 132 -10.03 10.48 -16.16
N ASN A 133 -9.37 11.20 -15.26
CA ASN A 133 -8.21 10.73 -14.52
C ASN A 133 -8.32 11.14 -13.04
N ILE A 134 -7.90 10.25 -12.14
CA ILE A 134 -7.56 10.61 -10.77
C ILE A 134 -6.05 10.82 -10.69
N HIS A 135 -5.64 12.04 -10.40
CA HIS A 135 -4.24 12.41 -10.21
C HIS A 135 -3.92 12.59 -8.73
N PHE A 136 -2.74 12.16 -8.32
CA PHE A 136 -2.29 12.19 -6.93
C PHE A 136 -1.60 13.51 -6.58
N SER A 137 -2.30 14.62 -6.77
CA SER A 137 -1.93 15.92 -6.20
C SER A 137 -3.14 16.84 -6.08
N LEU A 138 -2.97 17.97 -5.39
CA LEU A 138 -3.85 19.13 -5.54
C LEU A 138 -3.42 19.92 -6.78
N LEU A 139 -3.99 19.57 -7.95
CA LEU A 139 -3.78 20.35 -9.17
C LEU A 139 -4.20 21.81 -8.95
N PRO A 140 -3.42 22.78 -9.48
CA PRO A 140 -2.45 22.61 -10.55
C PRO A 140 -1.01 22.26 -10.10
N LYS A 141 -0.73 22.11 -8.79
CA LYS A 141 0.60 21.74 -8.30
C LYS A 141 0.90 20.25 -8.57
N TYR A 142 2.18 19.92 -8.71
CA TYR A 142 2.71 18.55 -8.77
C TYR A 142 2.10 17.69 -9.89
N LYS A 143 1.99 18.23 -11.11
CA LYS A 143 1.73 17.42 -12.31
C LYS A 143 2.87 16.42 -12.54
N GLY A 144 2.57 15.28 -13.16
CA GLY A 144 3.59 14.29 -13.52
C GLY A 144 3.92 13.32 -12.38
N MET A 145 5.21 13.14 -12.10
CA MET A 145 5.71 11.97 -11.39
C MET A 145 6.02 12.22 -9.91
N TYR A 146 6.12 11.13 -9.12
CA TYR A 146 6.65 11.09 -7.75
C TYR A 146 5.95 12.01 -6.74
N THR A 147 4.64 12.16 -6.89
CA THR A 147 3.83 13.04 -6.05
C THR A 147 3.79 12.60 -4.59
N SER A 148 4.10 11.35 -4.24
CA SER A 148 4.24 10.94 -2.84
C SER A 148 5.53 11.41 -2.17
N ALA A 149 6.57 11.72 -2.94
CA ALA A 149 7.88 12.14 -2.43
C ALA A 149 8.09 13.67 -2.52
N LEU A 150 7.70 14.28 -3.64
CA LEU A 150 8.01 15.70 -3.92
C LEU A 150 7.37 16.70 -2.94
N PRO A 151 6.09 16.59 -2.55
CA PRO A 151 5.51 17.46 -1.53
C PRO A 151 6.24 17.36 -0.19
N ILE A 152 6.71 16.16 0.19
CA ILE A 152 7.52 15.97 1.40
C ILE A 152 8.86 16.70 1.28
N LEU A 153 9.57 16.51 0.15
CA LEU A 153 10.86 17.17 -0.10
C LEU A 153 10.73 18.70 -0.08
N ASN A 154 9.65 19.22 -0.67
CA ASN A 154 9.38 20.65 -0.74
C ASN A 154 8.81 21.23 0.57
N GLY A 155 8.53 20.39 1.57
CA GLY A 155 8.04 20.83 2.88
C GLY A 155 6.58 21.29 2.88
N GLU A 156 5.75 20.77 1.99
CA GLU A 156 4.31 21.03 2.01
C GLU A 156 3.69 20.45 3.29
N SER A 157 2.71 21.16 3.86
CA SER A 157 1.94 20.67 5.01
C SER A 157 0.79 19.75 4.61
N GLU A 158 0.36 19.84 3.35
CA GLU A 158 -0.74 19.08 2.78
C GLU A 158 -0.44 18.61 1.36
N SER A 159 -1.17 17.60 0.94
CA SER A 159 -1.29 17.22 -0.46
C SER A 159 -2.75 16.84 -0.73
N GLY A 160 -3.03 16.14 -1.82
CA GLY A 160 -4.38 15.72 -2.12
C GLY A 160 -4.50 14.97 -3.41
N VAL A 161 -5.75 14.70 -3.80
CA VAL A 161 -6.09 14.01 -5.04
C VAL A 161 -7.00 14.91 -5.87
N THR A 162 -6.94 14.75 -7.19
CA THR A 162 -7.74 15.51 -8.13
C THR A 162 -8.38 14.60 -9.16
N LEU A 163 -9.70 14.61 -9.25
CA LEU A 163 -10.43 14.08 -10.40
C LEU A 163 -10.52 15.16 -11.47
N HIS A 164 -10.04 14.89 -12.67
CA HIS A 164 -10.05 15.84 -13.77
C HIS A 164 -10.30 15.15 -15.12
N ARG A 165 -10.63 15.95 -16.13
CA ARG A 165 -10.72 15.47 -17.52
C ARG A 165 -9.34 15.20 -18.10
N ILE A 166 -9.23 14.22 -18.99
CA ILE A 166 -8.01 14.01 -19.78
C ILE A 166 -8.08 14.90 -21.02
N ASP A 167 -7.03 15.69 -21.24
CA ASP A 167 -6.81 16.44 -22.48
C ASP A 167 -5.49 15.97 -23.15
N ALA A 168 -4.94 16.75 -24.10
CA ALA A 168 -3.72 16.37 -24.80
C ALA A 168 -2.44 16.53 -23.95
N GLY A 169 -2.52 17.25 -22.82
CA GLY A 169 -1.38 17.49 -21.94
C GLY A 169 -1.30 16.48 -20.78
N ILE A 170 -0.31 16.66 -19.92
CA ILE A 170 -0.09 15.82 -18.75
C ILE A 170 -0.73 16.50 -17.54
N ASP A 171 -1.81 15.90 -17.03
CA ASP A 171 -2.56 16.37 -15.87
C ASP A 171 -3.08 17.82 -15.99
N THR A 172 -3.43 18.26 -17.20
CA THR A 172 -3.82 19.66 -17.52
C THR A 172 -5.31 19.91 -17.68
N GLY A 173 -6.10 18.86 -17.89
CA GLY A 173 -7.53 19.02 -18.15
C GLY A 173 -8.32 19.58 -16.97
N GLY A 174 -9.54 20.02 -17.24
CA GLY A 174 -10.38 20.71 -16.27
C GLY A 174 -10.68 19.84 -15.04
N VAL A 175 -10.56 20.45 -13.85
CA VAL A 175 -10.78 19.83 -12.54
C VAL A 175 -12.27 19.66 -12.28
N ILE A 176 -12.68 18.46 -11.87
CA ILE A 176 -14.06 18.10 -11.52
C ILE A 176 -14.24 18.16 -10.01
N ASP A 177 -13.32 17.53 -9.26
CA ASP A 177 -13.36 17.45 -7.81
C ASP A 177 -11.94 17.26 -7.25
N GLN A 178 -11.71 17.72 -6.01
CA GLN A 178 -10.44 17.61 -5.31
C GLN A 178 -10.66 17.31 -3.84
N GLU A 179 -9.68 16.65 -3.24
CA GLU A 179 -9.66 16.44 -1.79
C GLU A 179 -8.25 16.60 -1.25
N ALA A 180 -8.10 17.49 -0.27
CA ALA A 180 -6.86 17.75 0.42
C ALA A 180 -6.74 16.92 1.70
N PHE A 181 -5.52 16.55 2.06
CA PHE A 181 -5.22 15.91 3.33
C PHE A 181 -3.82 16.32 3.85
N PRO A 182 -3.63 16.38 5.18
CA PRO A 182 -2.35 16.75 5.78
C PRO A 182 -1.30 15.66 5.54
N ILE A 183 -0.04 16.08 5.33
CA ILE A 183 1.11 15.16 5.17
C ILE A 183 2.21 15.38 6.20
N GLY A 184 1.98 16.25 7.19
CA GLY A 184 2.91 16.50 8.29
C GLY A 184 3.29 15.21 9.02
N GLY A 185 4.59 14.92 9.10
CA GLY A 185 5.12 13.72 9.76
C GLY A 185 4.99 12.42 8.96
N MET A 186 4.22 12.38 7.88
CA MET A 186 4.07 11.18 7.05
C MET A 186 5.33 10.89 6.23
N ASP A 187 5.61 9.61 6.01
CA ASP A 187 6.55 9.16 4.99
C ASP A 187 5.88 9.00 3.61
N CYS A 188 6.71 8.72 2.60
CA CYS A 188 6.28 8.57 1.21
C CYS A 188 5.21 7.47 1.04
N ARG A 189 5.33 6.36 1.77
CA ARG A 189 4.38 5.25 1.71
C ARG A 189 3.04 5.64 2.33
N GLU A 190 3.06 6.33 3.46
CA GLU A 190 1.86 6.83 4.15
C GLU A 190 1.11 7.88 3.30
N VAL A 191 1.85 8.77 2.62
CA VAL A 191 1.26 9.70 1.65
C VAL A 191 0.64 8.93 0.47
N TYR A 192 1.33 7.92 -0.07
CA TYR A 192 0.81 7.08 -1.15
C TYR A 192 -0.50 6.37 -0.77
N LEU A 193 -0.55 5.74 0.40
CA LEU A 193 -1.76 5.08 0.89
C LEU A 193 -2.89 6.08 1.15
N SER A 194 -2.56 7.30 1.58
CA SER A 194 -3.53 8.39 1.70
C SER A 194 -4.09 8.78 0.33
N TYR A 195 -3.28 8.85 -0.73
CA TYR A 195 -3.80 9.08 -2.08
C TYR A 195 -4.75 7.98 -2.54
N ILE A 196 -4.42 6.71 -2.29
CA ILE A 196 -5.29 5.57 -2.63
C ILE A 196 -6.65 5.70 -1.92
N ARG A 197 -6.65 6.02 -0.63
CA ARG A 197 -7.89 6.19 0.17
C ARG A 197 -8.75 7.34 -0.35
N HIS A 198 -8.24 8.57 -0.31
CA HIS A 198 -9.03 9.75 -0.69
C HIS A 198 -9.36 9.71 -2.19
N GLY A 199 -8.46 9.20 -3.04
CA GLY A 199 -8.74 9.01 -4.46
C GLY A 199 -9.91 8.05 -4.72
N THR A 200 -9.98 6.95 -3.96
CA THR A 200 -11.13 6.03 -3.99
C THR A 200 -12.43 6.73 -3.57
N GLU A 201 -12.38 7.59 -2.55
CA GLU A 201 -13.53 8.35 -2.05
C GLU A 201 -14.02 9.40 -3.06
N VAL A 202 -13.10 10.13 -3.71
CA VAL A 202 -13.41 11.07 -4.79
C VAL A 202 -14.06 10.37 -5.97
N VAL A 203 -13.53 9.22 -6.38
CA VAL A 203 -14.17 8.41 -7.43
C VAL A 203 -15.56 7.99 -7.00
N ALA A 204 -15.72 7.44 -5.79
CA ALA A 204 -16.99 6.91 -5.29
C ALA A 204 -18.11 7.94 -5.33
N ARG A 205 -17.84 9.18 -4.89
CA ARG A 205 -18.87 10.22 -4.83
C ARG A 205 -19.20 10.82 -6.20
N ASN A 206 -18.27 10.77 -7.16
CA ASN A 206 -18.46 11.33 -8.51
C ASN A 206 -18.92 10.32 -9.56
N ILE A 207 -18.79 9.01 -9.32
CA ILE A 207 -18.98 7.98 -10.34
C ILE A 207 -20.36 8.04 -11.01
N ARG A 208 -21.44 8.29 -10.26
CA ARG A 208 -22.78 8.42 -10.83
C ARG A 208 -22.91 9.64 -11.74
N ALA A 209 -22.38 10.78 -11.33
CA ALA A 209 -22.40 11.99 -12.14
C ALA A 209 -21.62 11.80 -13.46
N ILE A 210 -20.47 11.11 -13.40
CA ILE A 210 -19.66 10.75 -14.58
C ILE A 210 -20.42 9.82 -15.55
N LEU A 211 -21.05 8.77 -15.03
CA LEU A 211 -21.80 7.81 -15.84
C LEU A 211 -22.97 8.50 -16.57
N GLU A 212 -23.63 9.44 -15.89
CA GLU A 212 -24.75 10.21 -16.43
C GLU A 212 -24.33 11.44 -17.25
N GLY A 213 -23.02 11.77 -17.30
CA GLY A 213 -22.49 12.93 -18.03
C GLY A 213 -22.92 14.27 -17.45
N ARG A 214 -23.20 14.32 -16.14
CA ARG A 214 -23.68 15.52 -15.42
C ARG A 214 -22.57 16.26 -14.67
N GLU A 215 -21.36 15.72 -14.66
CA GLU A 215 -20.22 16.33 -13.99
C GLU A 215 -19.81 17.65 -14.65
N ARG A 216 -19.27 18.57 -13.85
CA ARG A 216 -18.77 19.87 -14.32
C ARG A 216 -17.27 19.93 -14.11
N ALA A 217 -16.57 20.60 -15.01
CA ALA A 217 -15.13 20.77 -14.93
C ALA A 217 -14.74 22.25 -15.07
N CYS A 218 -13.79 22.69 -14.26
CA CYS A 218 -13.23 24.04 -14.29
C CYS A 218 -11.80 24.02 -14.84
N PRO A 219 -11.41 24.92 -15.75
CA PRO A 219 -10.02 25.02 -16.21
C PRO A 219 -9.04 25.23 -15.06
N GLN A 220 -7.87 24.61 -15.15
CA GLN A 220 -6.80 24.81 -14.16
C GLN A 220 -6.17 26.21 -14.30
N PRO A 221 -5.83 26.89 -13.20
CA PRO A 221 -5.12 28.16 -13.26
C PRO A 221 -3.64 27.94 -13.63
N ALA A 222 -3.06 28.90 -14.36
CA ALA A 222 -1.63 28.89 -14.66
C ALA A 222 -0.76 29.24 -13.44
N LEU A 223 -1.23 30.14 -12.58
CA LEU A 223 -0.54 30.55 -11.37
C LEU A 223 -0.44 29.37 -10.39
N GLY A 224 0.77 29.09 -9.90
CA GLY A 224 1.04 27.99 -8.97
C GLY A 224 1.13 26.60 -9.61
N SER A 225 0.98 26.50 -10.94
CA SER A 225 1.15 25.24 -11.66
C SER A 225 2.61 24.77 -11.63
N THR A 226 2.84 23.51 -11.25
CA THR A 226 4.17 22.88 -11.25
C THR A 226 4.11 21.51 -11.90
N TYR A 227 5.22 21.08 -12.51
CA TYR A 227 5.34 19.80 -13.21
C TYR A 227 6.70 19.16 -12.94
N TYR A 228 6.71 17.84 -12.77
CA TYR A 228 7.91 17.08 -12.50
C TYR A 228 8.00 15.86 -13.44
N PRO A 229 9.00 15.81 -14.34
CA PRO A 229 9.19 14.67 -15.23
C PRO A 229 9.80 13.48 -14.47
N ARG A 230 9.74 12.28 -15.06
CA ARG A 230 10.34 11.06 -14.50
C ARG A 230 11.82 11.20 -14.14
N GLY A 231 12.57 12.06 -14.82
CA GLY A 231 14.00 12.28 -14.54
C GLY A 231 14.29 13.19 -13.34
N CYS A 232 13.28 13.75 -12.65
CA CYS A 232 13.53 14.68 -11.54
C CYS A 232 14.08 13.99 -10.28
N ILE A 233 13.85 12.68 -10.12
CA ILE A 233 14.41 11.85 -9.05
C ILE A 233 14.99 10.58 -9.69
N ASP A 234 16.28 10.34 -9.47
CA ASP A 234 16.91 9.07 -9.81
C ASP A 234 16.89 8.11 -8.61
N TYR A 235 15.87 7.25 -8.56
CA TYR A 235 15.74 6.25 -7.51
C TYR A 235 16.89 5.21 -7.51
N GLY A 236 17.65 5.07 -8.60
CA GLY A 236 18.80 4.17 -8.68
C GLY A 236 20.03 4.69 -7.94
N SER A 237 20.10 6.00 -7.64
CA SER A 237 21.28 6.64 -7.05
C SER A 237 20.96 7.63 -5.93
N VAL A 238 19.80 7.49 -5.27
CA VAL A 238 19.38 8.35 -4.14
C VAL A 238 20.48 8.44 -3.09
N LYS A 239 20.84 9.67 -2.75
CA LYS A 239 21.76 10.02 -1.66
C LYS A 239 21.09 11.03 -0.74
N ILE A 240 21.23 10.81 0.56
CA ILE A 240 20.77 11.76 1.56
C ILE A 240 21.81 12.85 1.70
N ASP A 241 21.42 14.09 1.41
CA ASP A 241 22.22 15.27 1.69
C ASP A 241 22.13 15.60 3.18
N LEU A 242 23.19 15.27 3.91
CA LEU A 242 23.33 15.57 5.33
C LEU A 242 23.76 17.02 5.60
N ASN A 243 24.12 17.78 4.55
CA ASN A 243 24.43 19.20 4.64
C ASN A 243 23.15 20.06 4.52
N GLN A 244 22.15 19.72 5.32
CA GLN A 244 20.85 20.37 5.40
C GLN A 244 20.51 20.65 6.87
N THR A 245 19.39 21.32 7.13
CA THR A 245 18.80 21.35 8.48
C THR A 245 18.34 19.96 8.90
N ALA A 246 18.14 19.73 10.19
CA ALA A 246 17.58 18.47 10.69
C ALA A 246 16.24 18.13 10.03
N GLU A 247 15.37 19.13 9.85
CA GLU A 247 14.11 18.99 9.13
C GLU A 247 14.33 18.64 7.65
N GLY A 248 15.30 19.26 6.98
CA GLY A 248 15.66 18.94 5.59
C GLY A 248 16.17 17.51 5.43
N VAL A 249 16.97 17.00 6.38
CA VAL A 249 17.40 15.60 6.39
C VAL A 249 16.20 14.68 6.64
N SER A 250 15.35 14.98 7.65
CA SER A 250 14.14 14.21 7.96
C SER A 250 13.19 14.11 6.76
N ARG A 251 12.96 15.21 6.02
CA ARG A 251 12.17 15.21 4.79
C ARG A 251 12.73 14.25 3.75
N GLN A 252 14.05 14.23 3.54
CA GLN A 252 14.65 13.28 2.61
C GLN A 252 14.48 11.84 3.07
N ILE A 253 14.66 11.56 4.37
CA ILE A 253 14.43 10.22 4.93
C ILE A 253 12.98 9.78 4.68
N ARG A 254 12.01 10.65 4.98
CA ARG A 254 10.57 10.38 4.77
C ARG A 254 10.21 10.22 3.30
N ALA A 255 10.68 11.12 2.43
CA ALA A 255 10.36 11.13 1.00
C ALA A 255 10.93 9.93 0.23
N PHE A 256 12.08 9.42 0.66
CA PHE A 256 12.72 8.26 0.03
C PHE A 256 12.46 6.95 0.77
N GLY A 257 11.82 7.00 1.94
CA GLY A 257 11.37 5.85 2.72
C GLY A 257 10.09 5.24 2.15
N PHE A 258 10.23 4.16 1.39
CA PHE A 258 9.11 3.34 0.91
C PHE A 258 9.59 1.90 0.75
N ARG A 259 9.48 1.10 1.81
CA ARG A 259 10.11 -0.22 1.95
C ARG A 259 9.92 -1.16 0.77
N GLU A 260 8.72 -1.21 0.18
CA GLU A 260 8.41 -2.05 -0.97
C GLU A 260 9.25 -1.72 -2.21
N TYR A 261 9.80 -0.50 -2.28
CA TYR A 261 10.77 -0.07 -3.29
C TYR A 261 12.19 0.03 -2.72
N GLN A 262 12.40 0.91 -1.73
CA GLN A 262 13.67 1.10 -1.05
C GLN A 262 13.53 1.80 0.31
N LEU A 263 14.58 1.71 1.11
CA LEU A 263 14.83 2.64 2.22
C LEU A 263 16.05 3.51 1.91
N PRO A 264 16.05 4.79 2.33
CA PRO A 264 17.21 5.65 2.21
C PRO A 264 18.38 5.07 2.99
N LYS A 265 19.60 5.29 2.51
CA LYS A 265 20.81 4.81 3.18
C LYS A 265 21.70 5.97 3.60
N VAL A 266 22.23 5.87 4.81
CA VAL A 266 23.27 6.75 5.32
C VAL A 266 24.44 5.89 5.75
N ASN A 267 25.65 6.18 5.22
CA ASN A 267 26.86 5.37 5.41
C ASN A 267 26.63 3.88 5.08
N GLY A 268 25.86 3.60 4.03
CA GLY A 268 25.52 2.24 3.59
C GLY A 268 24.46 1.53 4.41
N LYS A 269 24.01 2.10 5.55
CA LYS A 269 22.98 1.50 6.42
C LYS A 269 21.59 2.01 6.05
N PRO A 270 20.60 1.12 5.87
CA PRO A 270 19.21 1.52 5.62
C PRO A 270 18.62 2.21 6.85
N ILE A 271 17.94 3.34 6.62
CA ILE A 271 17.31 4.16 7.65
C ILE A 271 15.79 3.96 7.54
N ILE A 272 15.14 3.59 8.64
CA ILE A 272 13.69 3.40 8.70
C ILE A 272 12.96 4.65 9.19
N ASP A 273 13.61 5.46 10.02
CA ASP A 273 12.98 6.61 10.67
C ASP A 273 14.03 7.63 11.15
N SER A 274 13.59 8.82 11.58
CA SER A 274 14.45 9.85 12.13
C SER A 274 13.79 10.67 13.24
N CYS A 275 14.59 11.29 14.12
CA CYS A 275 14.08 12.15 15.20
C CYS A 275 15.05 13.29 15.53
N PHE A 276 14.52 14.43 16.00
CA PHE A 276 15.33 15.58 16.37
C PHE A 276 15.80 15.49 17.83
N THR A 277 17.05 15.88 18.08
CA THR A 277 17.63 15.83 19.44
C THR A 277 17.43 17.11 20.25
N GLY A 278 17.01 18.21 19.62
CA GLY A 278 17.00 19.56 20.23
C GLY A 278 18.40 20.13 20.55
N ILE A 279 19.47 19.36 20.32
CA ILE A 279 20.86 19.72 20.61
C ILE A 279 21.53 20.19 19.32
N ARG A 280 22.38 21.21 19.41
CA ARG A 280 23.22 21.67 18.29
C ARG A 280 24.66 21.21 18.49
N SER A 281 25.36 20.92 17.40
CA SER A 281 26.79 20.58 17.40
C SER A 281 27.57 21.59 16.57
N GLY A 282 28.83 21.83 16.93
CA GLY A 282 29.77 22.61 16.12
C GLY A 282 30.50 21.79 15.06
N GLN A 283 30.19 20.49 14.94
CA GLN A 283 30.82 19.61 13.95
C GLN A 283 30.27 19.88 12.54
N LYS A 284 31.05 19.53 11.52
CA LYS A 284 30.62 19.65 10.12
C LYS A 284 29.34 18.83 9.88
N PRO A 285 28.36 19.34 9.13
CA PRO A 285 27.19 18.56 8.74
C PRO A 285 27.57 17.22 8.11
N GLY A 286 26.87 16.15 8.49
CA GLY A 286 27.18 14.77 8.13
C GLY A 286 28.13 14.03 9.07
N THR A 287 28.73 14.70 10.07
CA THR A 287 29.58 14.04 11.07
C THR A 287 28.72 13.16 11.99
N VAL A 288 29.07 11.87 12.09
CA VAL A 288 28.48 10.96 13.07
C VAL A 288 29.05 11.28 14.46
N LEU A 289 28.18 11.69 15.37
CA LEU A 289 28.54 12.09 16.74
C LEU A 289 28.54 10.90 17.70
N MET A 290 27.56 10.01 17.53
CA MET A 290 27.39 8.79 18.32
C MET A 290 26.70 7.73 17.46
N GLU A 291 26.97 6.46 17.74
CA GLU A 291 26.37 5.33 17.02
C GLU A 291 26.26 4.11 17.93
N ASN A 292 25.15 3.37 17.79
CA ASN A 292 24.94 2.08 18.43
C ASN A 292 24.24 1.12 17.45
N GLY A 293 23.73 -0.01 17.94
CA GLY A 293 23.02 -0.99 17.10
C GLY A 293 21.71 -0.49 16.49
N ASN A 294 21.06 0.51 17.08
CA ASN A 294 19.73 1.00 16.68
C ASN A 294 19.76 2.28 15.86
N ALA A 295 20.77 3.14 16.05
CA ALA A 295 20.81 4.45 15.42
C ALA A 295 22.22 5.06 15.38
N CYS A 296 22.35 6.11 14.55
CA CYS A 296 23.40 7.12 14.72
C CYS A 296 22.81 8.51 14.97
N ILE A 297 23.57 9.32 15.69
CA ILE A 297 23.34 10.77 15.81
C ILE A 297 24.26 11.47 14.84
N VAL A 298 23.70 12.32 13.98
CA VAL A 298 24.42 13.04 12.93
C VAL A 298 24.31 14.54 13.15
N SER A 299 25.44 15.24 13.04
CA SER A 299 25.48 16.71 13.00
C SER A 299 24.85 17.22 11.70
N THR A 300 24.00 18.24 11.78
CA THR A 300 23.40 18.91 10.60
C THR A 300 23.72 20.42 10.64
N VAL A 301 23.10 21.22 9.77
CA VAL A 301 23.31 22.68 9.74
C VAL A 301 22.81 23.38 11.01
N ASP A 302 21.76 22.86 11.66
CA ASP A 302 21.15 23.48 12.84
C ASP A 302 21.14 22.56 14.07
N TYR A 303 20.32 21.51 14.08
CA TYR A 303 20.18 20.56 15.19
C TYR A 303 20.69 19.18 14.79
N ASN A 304 21.20 18.41 15.75
CA ASN A 304 21.57 17.03 15.47
C ASN A 304 20.30 16.19 15.25
N ILE A 305 20.41 15.23 14.34
CA ILE A 305 19.34 14.30 14.00
C ILE A 305 19.75 12.87 14.37
N ILE A 306 18.80 12.13 14.93
CA ILE A 306 18.90 10.68 15.13
C ILE A 306 18.38 10.01 13.87
N LEU A 307 19.16 9.11 13.28
CA LEU A 307 18.76 8.26 12.16
C LEU A 307 18.67 6.82 12.64
N TYR A 308 17.47 6.25 12.60
CA TYR A 308 17.22 4.90 13.08
C TYR A 308 17.45 3.87 11.99
N TYR A 309 18.21 2.82 12.30
CA TYR A 309 18.48 1.74 11.36
C TYR A 309 17.28 0.82 11.20
N ASP A 310 17.09 0.35 9.96
CA ASP A 310 16.14 -0.73 9.69
C ASP A 310 16.67 -2.07 10.22
N ARG A 311 15.93 -2.65 11.17
CA ARG A 311 16.20 -3.95 11.80
C ARG A 311 15.01 -4.90 11.70
N LEU A 312 14.11 -4.70 10.72
CA LEU A 312 12.91 -5.51 10.55
C LEU A 312 13.21 -7.02 10.49
N GLU A 313 14.22 -7.44 9.71
CA GLU A 313 14.55 -8.87 9.57
C GLU A 313 14.98 -9.50 10.91
N GLU A 314 15.72 -8.77 11.75
CA GLU A 314 16.07 -9.23 13.09
C GLU A 314 14.82 -9.33 13.98
N LEU A 315 13.96 -8.31 13.91
CA LEU A 315 12.70 -8.29 14.65
C LEU A 315 11.79 -9.47 14.30
N LEU A 316 11.65 -9.81 13.02
CA LEU A 316 10.87 -10.97 12.59
C LEU A 316 11.49 -12.28 13.11
N GLY A 317 12.82 -12.37 13.19
CA GLY A 317 13.52 -13.48 13.84
C GLY A 317 13.19 -13.60 15.33
N TYR A 318 13.29 -12.50 16.08
CA TYR A 318 12.95 -12.47 17.50
C TYR A 318 11.46 -12.79 17.76
N CYS A 319 10.56 -12.28 16.91
CA CYS A 319 9.12 -12.58 16.97
C CYS A 319 8.82 -14.05 16.68
N ARG A 320 9.61 -14.72 15.85
CA ARG A 320 9.46 -16.16 15.59
C ARG A 320 9.92 -16.99 16.78
N GLU A 321 11.06 -16.63 17.38
CA GLU A 321 11.70 -17.37 18.46
C GLU A 321 11.10 -17.06 19.85
N GLY A 322 10.30 -16.00 19.97
CA GLY A 322 9.79 -15.53 21.26
C GLY A 322 10.85 -14.79 22.09
N ASP A 323 11.91 -14.28 21.46
CA ASP A 323 12.95 -13.49 22.13
C ASP A 323 12.41 -12.09 22.44
N ILE A 324 11.70 -11.98 23.56
CA ILE A 324 11.09 -10.73 24.00
C ILE A 324 12.13 -9.63 24.25
N GLY A 325 13.36 -9.98 24.64
CA GLY A 325 14.44 -9.02 24.84
C GLY A 325 14.88 -8.37 23.53
N GLY A 326 15.07 -9.18 22.48
CA GLY A 326 15.35 -8.69 21.14
C GLY A 326 14.20 -7.87 20.54
N VAL A 327 12.94 -8.28 20.80
CA VAL A 327 11.76 -7.51 20.39
C VAL A 327 11.72 -6.15 21.09
N HIS A 328 11.96 -6.09 22.41
CA HIS A 328 12.01 -4.83 23.16
C HIS A 328 13.08 -3.88 22.63
N ASP A 329 14.28 -4.38 22.35
CA ASP A 329 15.39 -3.58 21.82
C ASP A 329 15.05 -2.96 20.46
N VAL A 330 14.56 -3.75 19.50
CA VAL A 330 14.26 -3.24 18.16
C VAL A 330 13.02 -2.33 18.16
N CYS A 331 11.99 -2.67 18.93
CA CYS A 331 10.77 -1.87 19.04
C CYS A 331 10.91 -0.61 19.89
N ALA A 332 12.07 -0.36 20.51
CA ALA A 332 12.41 0.97 21.04
C ALA A 332 12.31 2.05 19.96
N VAL A 333 12.49 1.67 18.68
CA VAL A 333 12.16 2.49 17.51
C VAL A 333 10.74 2.13 17.04
N LYS A 334 9.78 3.02 17.30
CA LYS A 334 8.35 2.81 17.06
C LYS A 334 7.99 2.39 15.62
N LYS A 335 8.70 2.89 14.60
CA LYS A 335 8.42 2.58 13.19
C LYS A 335 8.54 1.09 12.86
N HIS A 336 9.27 0.29 13.65
CA HIS A 336 9.37 -1.15 13.45
C HIS A 336 8.11 -1.93 13.82
N VAL A 337 7.28 -1.42 14.75
CA VAL A 337 6.13 -2.16 15.32
C VAL A 337 5.15 -2.63 14.23
N ASN A 338 4.91 -1.78 13.22
CA ASN A 338 4.03 -2.04 12.09
C ASN A 338 4.77 -2.18 10.75
N ALA A 339 6.10 -2.29 10.77
CA ALA A 339 6.85 -2.53 9.55
C ALA A 339 6.51 -3.92 8.98
N ALA A 340 6.40 -4.02 7.67
CA ALA A 340 6.00 -5.26 7.00
C ALA A 340 7.09 -5.77 6.05
N GLY A 341 7.29 -7.08 6.02
CA GLY A 341 8.21 -7.71 5.08
C GLY A 341 7.66 -7.72 3.64
N CYS A 342 8.39 -8.34 2.71
CA CYS A 342 8.03 -8.41 1.29
C CYS A 342 6.71 -9.14 0.98
N HIS A 343 6.18 -9.92 1.92
CA HIS A 343 4.89 -10.61 1.81
C HIS A 343 3.78 -9.95 2.66
N GLY A 344 4.06 -8.79 3.26
CA GLY A 344 3.10 -8.08 4.13
C GLY A 344 3.04 -8.61 5.56
N TRP A 345 3.96 -9.51 5.95
CA TRP A 345 4.02 -10.02 7.32
C TRP A 345 4.57 -8.96 8.26
N THR A 346 3.79 -8.65 9.30
CA THR A 346 4.20 -7.76 10.39
C THR A 346 4.77 -8.56 11.57
N PRO A 347 5.50 -7.92 12.50
CA PRO A 347 5.92 -8.54 13.76
C PRO A 347 4.77 -9.23 14.52
N LEU A 348 3.58 -8.60 14.52
CA LEU A 348 2.39 -9.13 15.19
C LEU A 348 1.89 -10.41 14.52
N MET A 349 1.88 -10.48 13.18
CA MET A 349 1.50 -11.69 12.44
C MET A 349 2.46 -12.84 12.67
N VAL A 350 3.78 -12.57 12.63
CA VAL A 350 4.79 -13.59 12.90
C VAL A 350 4.60 -14.14 14.32
N SER A 351 4.49 -13.26 15.31
CA SER A 351 4.29 -13.65 16.71
C SER A 351 3.02 -14.47 16.90
N ALA A 352 1.93 -14.09 16.23
CA ALA A 352 0.66 -14.81 16.28
C ALA A 352 0.79 -16.22 15.69
N TYR A 353 1.40 -16.36 14.51
CA TYR A 353 1.56 -17.65 13.83
C TYR A 353 2.39 -18.67 14.62
N TYR A 354 3.39 -18.20 15.37
CA TYR A 354 4.25 -19.03 16.22
C TYR A 354 3.77 -19.13 17.68
N ASN A 355 2.56 -18.66 18.00
CA ASN A 355 1.97 -18.65 19.35
C ASN A 355 2.82 -17.94 20.42
N GLN A 356 3.51 -16.85 20.06
CA GLN A 356 4.36 -16.08 21.00
C GLN A 356 3.53 -15.05 21.77
N ILE A 357 2.76 -15.52 22.76
CA ILE A 357 1.73 -14.74 23.47
C ILE A 357 2.28 -13.46 24.10
N GLU A 358 3.41 -13.54 24.81
CA GLU A 358 3.99 -12.37 25.47
C GLU A 358 4.49 -11.33 24.46
N THR A 359 5.05 -11.77 23.35
CA THR A 359 5.45 -10.89 22.24
C THR A 359 4.23 -10.22 21.61
N VAL A 360 3.14 -10.97 21.37
CA VAL A 360 1.87 -10.42 20.85
C VAL A 360 1.33 -9.33 21.78
N LYS A 361 1.22 -9.60 23.09
CA LYS A 361 0.74 -8.62 24.08
C LYS A 361 1.60 -7.36 24.08
N PHE A 362 2.92 -7.51 24.05
CA PHE A 362 3.83 -6.37 23.99
C PHE A 362 3.63 -5.54 22.71
N LEU A 363 3.61 -6.17 21.54
CA LEU A 363 3.44 -5.48 20.26
C LEU A 363 2.12 -4.71 20.20
N LEU A 364 1.01 -5.32 20.65
CA LEU A 364 -0.28 -4.65 20.76
C LEU A 364 -0.22 -3.45 21.71
N ALA A 365 0.42 -3.59 22.87
CA ALA A 365 0.65 -2.48 23.80
C ALA A 365 1.53 -1.36 23.21
N GLN A 366 2.38 -1.67 22.22
CA GLN A 366 3.17 -0.68 21.48
C GLN A 366 2.41 -0.01 20.32
N GLY A 367 1.17 -0.44 20.02
CA GLY A 367 0.35 0.09 18.94
C GLY A 367 0.43 -0.70 17.64
N ALA A 368 0.73 -2.00 17.70
CA ALA A 368 0.63 -2.87 16.54
C ALA A 368 -0.83 -2.97 16.05
N ASP A 369 -1.02 -2.89 14.73
CA ASP A 369 -2.34 -2.86 14.11
C ASP A 369 -3.00 -4.25 14.14
N ILE A 370 -4.09 -4.36 14.90
CA ILE A 370 -4.91 -5.57 15.04
C ILE A 370 -5.68 -5.91 13.74
N HIS A 371 -5.81 -4.97 12.82
CA HIS A 371 -6.52 -5.13 11.55
C HIS A 371 -5.57 -5.27 10.35
N ALA A 372 -4.26 -5.32 10.58
CA ALA A 372 -3.29 -5.53 9.52
C ALA A 372 -3.56 -6.85 8.79
N VAL A 373 -3.36 -6.84 7.47
CA VAL A 373 -3.43 -8.02 6.60
C VAL A 373 -2.17 -8.12 5.75
N ASN A 374 -1.76 -9.34 5.43
CA ASN A 374 -0.62 -9.57 4.53
C ASN A 374 -1.04 -9.29 3.06
N HIS A 375 -0.13 -9.53 2.10
CA HIS A 375 -0.40 -9.32 0.67
C HIS A 375 -1.46 -10.26 0.06
N ASN A 376 -1.95 -11.24 0.83
CA ASN A 376 -3.06 -12.12 0.47
C ASN A 376 -4.37 -11.75 1.20
N GLY A 377 -4.39 -10.71 2.02
CA GLY A 377 -5.54 -10.36 2.84
C GLY A 377 -5.72 -11.27 4.07
N THR A 378 -4.75 -12.11 4.41
CA THR A 378 -4.82 -13.00 5.58
C THR A 378 -4.83 -12.19 6.87
N THR A 379 -5.84 -12.44 7.72
CA THR A 379 -6.08 -11.70 8.96
C THR A 379 -5.38 -12.33 10.16
N LEU A 380 -5.24 -11.58 11.26
CA LEU A 380 -4.68 -12.12 12.52
C LEU A 380 -5.48 -13.30 13.08
N LEU A 381 -6.80 -13.33 12.92
CA LEU A 381 -7.61 -14.47 13.36
C LEU A 381 -7.30 -15.74 12.55
N MET A 382 -6.99 -15.63 11.25
CA MET A 382 -6.55 -16.78 10.45
C MET A 382 -5.20 -17.32 10.91
N TYR A 383 -4.28 -16.45 11.35
CA TYR A 383 -3.02 -16.88 11.96
C TYR A 383 -3.22 -17.49 13.35
N ALA A 384 -4.07 -16.91 14.19
CA ALA A 384 -4.41 -17.46 15.50
C ALA A 384 -5.10 -18.83 15.39
N LYS A 385 -5.95 -19.04 14.37
CA LYS A 385 -6.50 -20.35 14.02
C LYS A 385 -5.40 -21.36 13.76
N GLU A 386 -4.37 -20.99 13.00
CA GLU A 386 -3.27 -21.90 12.68
C GLU A 386 -2.37 -22.19 13.90
N ALA A 387 -2.18 -21.20 14.78
CA ALA A 387 -1.51 -21.42 16.06
C ALA A 387 -2.31 -22.39 16.95
N TYR A 388 -3.62 -22.16 17.11
CA TYR A 388 -4.52 -23.04 17.86
C TYR A 388 -4.49 -24.48 17.35
N ARG A 389 -4.50 -24.71 16.03
CA ARG A 389 -4.40 -26.07 15.47
C ARG A 389 -3.13 -26.80 15.90
N LYS A 390 -2.04 -26.08 16.11
CA LYS A 390 -0.74 -26.66 16.48
C LYS A 390 -0.61 -26.87 17.98
N THR A 391 -1.21 -26.00 18.80
CA THR A 391 -0.96 -25.95 20.25
C THR A 391 -2.18 -26.31 21.11
N GLY A 392 -3.39 -26.18 20.57
CA GLY A 392 -4.65 -26.25 21.32
C GLY A 392 -4.95 -25.02 22.17
N ASP A 393 -4.13 -23.97 22.09
CA ASP A 393 -4.21 -22.76 22.91
C ASP A 393 -5.02 -21.65 22.21
N ASP A 394 -6.20 -21.32 22.75
CA ASP A 394 -7.10 -20.30 22.20
C ASP A 394 -6.79 -18.88 22.71
N THR A 395 -5.77 -18.69 23.57
CA THR A 395 -5.45 -17.40 24.20
C THR A 395 -5.33 -16.26 23.19
N LEU A 396 -4.61 -16.48 22.09
CA LEU A 396 -4.45 -15.47 21.04
C LEU A 396 -5.75 -15.18 20.30
N PHE A 397 -6.53 -16.21 20.02
CA PHE A 397 -7.80 -16.07 19.33
C PHE A 397 -8.79 -15.25 20.18
N SER A 398 -8.91 -15.62 21.46
CA SER A 398 -9.67 -14.90 22.49
C SER A 398 -9.25 -13.43 22.60
N LEU A 399 -7.94 -13.18 22.69
CA LEU A 399 -7.38 -11.83 22.78
C LEU A 399 -7.72 -11.00 21.55
N PHE A 400 -7.55 -11.53 20.34
CA PHE A 400 -7.81 -10.79 19.12
C PHE A 400 -9.30 -10.47 18.95
N LEU A 401 -10.20 -11.41 19.27
CA LEU A 401 -11.63 -11.14 19.29
C LEU A 401 -12.00 -10.06 20.31
N PHE A 402 -11.45 -10.15 21.53
CA PHE A 402 -11.66 -9.14 22.57
C PHE A 402 -11.22 -7.74 22.13
N LEU A 403 -10.14 -7.66 21.35
CA LEU A 403 -9.61 -6.40 20.78
C LEU A 403 -10.30 -5.97 19.47
N GLY A 404 -11.37 -6.66 19.06
CA GLY A 404 -12.22 -6.24 17.95
C GLY A 404 -11.82 -6.81 16.58
N ALA A 405 -10.97 -7.84 16.51
CA ALA A 405 -10.74 -8.53 15.25
C ALA A 405 -12.03 -9.19 14.73
N ASP A 406 -12.31 -9.04 13.43
CA ASP A 406 -13.55 -9.48 12.81
C ASP A 406 -13.38 -10.80 12.03
N MET A 407 -14.20 -11.79 12.35
CA MET A 407 -14.24 -13.10 11.68
C MET A 407 -14.84 -13.05 10.26
N SER A 408 -15.59 -11.99 9.95
CA SER A 408 -16.29 -11.82 8.67
C SER A 408 -15.39 -11.31 7.55
N VAL A 409 -14.19 -10.83 7.88
CA VAL A 409 -13.23 -10.29 6.92
C VAL A 409 -12.80 -11.38 5.94
N LYS A 410 -12.96 -11.07 4.65
CA LYS A 410 -12.51 -11.92 3.56
C LYS A 410 -11.08 -11.58 3.21
N ASP A 411 -10.26 -12.61 3.06
CA ASP A 411 -8.97 -12.48 2.41
C ASP A 411 -9.15 -12.13 0.93
N TYR A 412 -8.04 -11.96 0.22
CA TYR A 412 -8.11 -11.62 -1.20
C TYR A 412 -8.65 -12.79 -2.03
N ASN A 413 -8.60 -14.03 -1.56
CA ASN A 413 -9.27 -15.16 -2.20
C ASN A 413 -10.80 -15.19 -1.93
N GLY A 414 -11.35 -14.17 -1.28
CA GLY A 414 -12.77 -14.08 -0.95
C GLY A 414 -13.20 -15.06 0.13
N LEU A 415 -12.25 -15.66 0.85
CA LEU A 415 -12.48 -16.64 1.90
C LEU A 415 -12.41 -15.96 3.27
N THR A 416 -13.39 -16.26 4.11
CA THR A 416 -13.43 -15.86 5.52
C THR A 416 -12.71 -16.87 6.40
N LEU A 417 -12.51 -16.55 7.68
CA LEU A 417 -12.04 -17.52 8.67
C LEU A 417 -12.91 -18.79 8.68
N GLN A 418 -14.24 -18.62 8.64
CA GLN A 418 -15.20 -19.72 8.64
C GLN A 418 -14.99 -20.67 7.46
N ASP A 419 -14.74 -20.14 6.25
CA ASP A 419 -14.52 -20.96 5.06
C ASP A 419 -13.29 -21.87 5.20
N TYR A 420 -12.21 -21.36 5.81
CA TYR A 420 -11.02 -22.16 6.10
C TYR A 420 -11.29 -23.22 7.19
N CYS A 421 -11.95 -22.83 8.28
CA CYS A 421 -12.33 -23.75 9.35
C CYS A 421 -13.22 -24.90 8.83
N ALA A 422 -14.19 -24.60 7.96
CA ALA A 422 -15.06 -25.60 7.34
C ALA A 422 -14.27 -26.62 6.51
N LYS A 423 -13.35 -26.14 5.65
CA LYS A 423 -12.48 -27.01 4.82
C LYS A 423 -11.58 -27.91 5.65
N GLU A 424 -11.13 -27.42 6.80
CA GLU A 424 -10.23 -28.15 7.71
C GLU A 424 -10.97 -28.98 8.77
N GLY A 425 -12.31 -28.95 8.79
CA GLY A 425 -13.13 -29.67 9.78
C GLY A 425 -13.07 -29.08 11.20
N ILE A 426 -12.67 -27.81 11.35
CA ILE A 426 -12.56 -27.11 12.62
C ILE A 426 -13.90 -26.47 12.95
N ARG A 427 -14.60 -27.01 13.95
CA ARG A 427 -15.90 -26.48 14.39
C ARG A 427 -15.76 -25.40 15.45
N ASN A 428 -14.83 -25.59 16.38
CA ASN A 428 -14.59 -24.70 17.49
C ASN A 428 -13.11 -24.35 17.61
N ILE A 429 -12.83 -23.13 18.05
CA ILE A 429 -11.53 -22.71 18.55
C ILE A 429 -11.76 -22.32 20.01
N GLY A 430 -11.27 -23.12 20.96
CA GLY A 430 -11.61 -22.95 22.37
C GLY A 430 -13.14 -22.92 22.59
N PRO A 431 -13.70 -21.89 23.24
CA PRO A 431 -15.14 -21.75 23.43
C PRO A 431 -15.90 -21.16 22.23
N TYR A 432 -15.22 -20.77 21.15
CA TYR A 432 -15.82 -20.06 20.02
C TYR A 432 -16.22 -21.03 18.90
N MET A 433 -17.50 -21.04 18.54
CA MET A 433 -18.00 -21.72 17.35
C MET A 433 -17.62 -20.92 16.10
N VAL A 434 -16.77 -21.49 15.25
CA VAL A 434 -16.20 -20.82 14.06
C VAL A 434 -16.71 -21.40 12.75
N CYS A 435 -17.41 -22.52 12.79
CA CYS A 435 -18.10 -23.11 11.65
C CYS A 435 -19.43 -23.70 12.13
N THR A 436 -20.53 -23.30 11.49
CA THR A 436 -21.85 -23.92 11.69
C THR A 436 -21.94 -25.24 10.92
N PRO A 437 -22.80 -26.18 11.35
CA PRO A 437 -23.05 -27.46 10.68
C PRO A 437 -23.49 -27.33 9.22
#